data_AF-A0A3M1DZU9-F1
#
_entry.id   AF-A0A3M1DZU9-F1
#
_cell.length_a   1.000
_cell.length_b   1.000
_cell.length_c   1.000
_cell.angle_alpha   90.00
_cell.angle_beta   90.00
_cell.angle_gamma   90.00
#
_symmetry.space_group_name_H-M   'P 1'
#
loop_
_entity.id
_entity.type
_entity.pdbx_description
1 polymer ?
#
loop_
_entity_poly.entity_id
_entity_poly.type
_entity_poly.pdbx_seq_one_letter_code
_entity_poly.pdbx_strand_id
1 'polypeptide(L)'
;MARAAKVALHIALILVLMVAGYEAQAFARLGWDSVVKYQSPYLASLPRGNVAPPLAQRVVLVLVDGLRLDVSREMSNLNDLRRQGADLAVRVGQPSLSYPSWTVVATGAWQEVSGVTTNWFEGPVKMDNIFRAAKDANLPAVAVGARGWQKLFGPDLTDFFPITWPEEGKAPPEEWAKADREACQKGLEVLKEFDSGLILLYIGGTDEMAHEYGGTSKPYRNEVQLADWCIGQVAARLDWEKDVLMVTADHGHIDTGGHGGWEEVVLRVPLVVVGHGVRKGIYTDRFQADIAPTIAALLGVPIPTHVQGRPLLEVLDAPVDAKGPIGLNAALQLSGFYDLYAQVLGVRPFAGNTLKAHREAIARGEEDALARFWDELIGRAAAAKRARWWRERLLRLPIALGIALVPLAYYLTFRRRWSQVLLPIGAALLYFVFYNLLFFLARGHTWSLSAFNSEAQIEAFFNQRLLDAALSVAVAGLILALILWKKSPLETLERMVAFSFTAFYLLLLQVDLFYWLYHIRFTWALPDLKLGFKYYMDLLQMIPVGVLSGVLAGLAVLIGWGIRRWRRPRPAPEPVMPLVQEAALPEGPAPAALEGEAASESPL
;
A
#
# COMPACT_ATOMS: atom_id res chain seq x y z
N MET A 1 41.39 32.59 0.69
CA MET A 1 39.92 32.82 0.77
C MET A 1 39.10 31.80 -0.03
N ALA A 2 39.38 31.54 -1.32
CA ALA A 2 38.57 30.63 -2.15
C ALA A 2 38.46 29.17 -1.64
N ARG A 3 39.51 28.62 -1.01
CA ARG A 3 39.51 27.23 -0.48
C ARG A 3 38.64 27.09 0.78
N ALA A 4 38.72 28.05 1.69
CA ALA A 4 37.90 28.08 2.91
C ALA A 4 36.42 28.27 2.57
N ALA A 5 36.10 29.16 1.63
CA ALA A 5 34.72 29.34 1.13
C ALA A 5 34.14 28.06 0.52
N LYS A 6 34.95 27.31 -0.26
CA LYS A 6 34.53 26.00 -0.79
C LYS A 6 34.27 24.99 0.32
N VAL A 7 35.14 24.88 1.31
CA VAL A 7 34.92 23.95 2.44
C VAL A 7 33.65 24.30 3.20
N ALA A 8 33.43 25.59 3.51
CA ALA A 8 32.22 26.07 4.17
C ALA A 8 30.95 25.72 3.38
N LEU A 9 30.96 25.90 2.04
CA LEU A 9 29.85 25.51 1.18
C LEU A 9 29.52 24.01 1.25
N HIS A 10 30.54 23.14 1.26
CA HIS A 10 30.31 21.69 1.34
C HIS A 10 29.79 21.26 2.72
N ILE A 11 30.28 21.88 3.79
CA ILE A 11 29.76 21.65 5.14
C ILE A 11 28.29 22.10 5.22
N ALA A 12 27.98 23.29 4.70
CA ALA A 12 26.60 23.78 4.65
C ALA A 12 25.69 22.82 3.87
N LEU A 13 26.15 22.28 2.73
CA LEU A 13 25.39 21.32 1.95
C LEU A 13 25.16 19.99 2.70
N ILE A 14 26.18 19.49 3.41
CA ILE A 14 26.03 18.32 4.29
C ILE A 14 24.95 18.57 5.34
N LEU A 15 25.00 19.74 6.02
CA LEU A 15 24.00 20.09 7.03
C LEU A 15 22.59 20.17 6.43
N VAL A 16 22.43 20.77 5.24
CA VAL A 16 21.15 20.80 4.53
C VAL A 16 20.66 19.39 4.21
N LEU A 17 21.51 18.50 3.71
CA LEU A 17 21.15 17.11 3.41
C LEU A 17 20.76 16.33 4.67
N MET A 18 21.49 16.52 5.77
CA MET A 18 21.17 15.88 7.05
C MET A 18 19.82 16.34 7.60
N VAL A 19 19.57 17.65 7.59
CA VAL A 19 18.28 18.22 8.03
C VAL A 19 17.16 17.74 7.11
N ALA A 20 17.32 17.83 5.78
CA ALA A 20 16.31 17.37 4.84
C ALA A 20 16.03 15.85 4.94
N GLY A 21 17.06 15.05 5.21
CA GLY A 21 16.91 13.62 5.49
C GLY A 21 16.17 13.35 6.80
N TYR A 22 16.39 14.16 7.84
CA TYR A 22 15.62 14.08 9.07
C TYR A 22 14.15 14.47 8.85
N GLU A 23 13.89 15.57 8.14
CA GLU A 23 12.54 16.05 7.82
C GLU A 23 11.75 15.09 6.92
N ALA A 24 12.42 14.26 6.11
CA ALA A 24 11.75 13.21 5.32
C ALA A 24 10.91 12.27 6.20
N GLN A 25 11.30 12.04 7.46
CA GLN A 25 10.49 11.27 8.43
C GLN A 25 9.17 11.96 8.76
N ALA A 26 9.19 13.29 8.92
CA ALA A 26 8.00 14.07 9.19
C ALA A 26 7.02 14.01 8.00
N PHE A 27 7.52 14.12 6.77
CA PHE A 27 6.70 13.97 5.57
C PHE A 27 6.13 12.55 5.40
N ALA A 28 6.88 11.52 5.79
CA ALA A 28 6.41 10.14 5.75
C ALA A 28 5.24 9.94 6.72
N ARG A 29 5.39 10.43 7.97
CA ARG A 29 4.32 10.41 8.98
C ARG A 29 3.09 11.21 8.55
N LEU A 30 3.28 12.41 7.99
CA LEU A 30 2.16 13.23 7.49
C LEU A 30 1.39 12.55 6.35
N GLY A 31 2.09 11.92 5.40
CA GLY A 31 1.47 11.18 4.30
C GLY A 31 0.69 9.97 4.82
N TRP A 32 1.27 9.22 5.76
CA TRP A 32 0.63 8.08 6.42
C TRP A 32 -0.63 8.49 7.19
N ASP A 33 -0.52 9.49 8.06
CA ASP A 33 -1.64 10.02 8.84
C ASP A 33 -2.77 10.54 7.94
N SER A 34 -2.45 11.07 6.76
CA SER A 34 -3.47 11.52 5.81
C SER A 34 -4.30 10.39 5.21
N VAL A 35 -3.85 9.14 5.27
CA VAL A 35 -4.61 7.94 4.89
C VAL A 35 -5.30 7.34 6.11
N VAL A 36 -4.57 7.12 7.21
CA VAL A 36 -5.09 6.48 8.43
C VAL A 36 -6.18 7.31 9.10
N LYS A 37 -5.98 8.62 9.17
CA LYS A 37 -6.90 9.58 9.79
C LYS A 37 -7.73 10.31 8.75
N TYR A 38 -7.91 9.71 7.58
CA TYR A 38 -8.66 10.30 6.47
C TYR A 38 -10.09 10.61 6.92
N GLN A 39 -10.54 11.84 6.67
CA GLN A 39 -11.91 12.26 6.95
C GLN A 39 -12.63 12.50 5.63
N SER A 40 -13.63 11.67 5.37
CA SER A 40 -14.45 11.80 4.16
C SER A 40 -15.28 13.10 4.23
N PRO A 41 -15.21 13.97 3.21
CA PRO A 41 -16.10 15.12 3.10
C PRO A 41 -17.50 14.75 2.60
N TYR A 42 -17.74 13.47 2.30
CA TYR A 42 -18.99 13.00 1.70
C TYR A 42 -20.03 12.55 2.72
N LEU A 43 -19.76 12.65 4.02
CA LEU A 43 -20.61 12.13 5.10
C LEU A 43 -21.83 13.02 5.44
N ALA A 44 -22.23 13.92 4.54
CA ALA A 44 -23.40 14.75 4.77
C ALA A 44 -24.67 13.87 4.76
N SER A 45 -25.62 14.16 5.65
CA SER A 45 -26.86 13.39 5.69
C SER A 45 -27.64 13.54 4.38
N LEU A 46 -28.04 12.40 3.81
CA LEU A 46 -28.82 12.31 2.58
C LEU A 46 -30.17 11.66 2.90
N PRO A 47 -31.27 12.10 2.27
CA PRO A 47 -32.57 11.46 2.45
C PRO A 47 -32.53 10.03 1.90
N ARG A 48 -33.25 9.13 2.56
CA ARG A 48 -33.46 7.78 2.06
C ARG A 48 -34.46 7.76 0.90
N GLY A 49 -34.18 6.88 -0.05
CA GLY A 49 -35.10 6.55 -1.13
C GLY A 49 -36.32 5.76 -0.69
N ASN A 50 -37.17 5.45 -1.67
CA ASN A 50 -38.38 4.66 -1.45
C ASN A 50 -38.06 3.16 -1.35
N VAL A 51 -39.02 2.42 -0.80
CA VAL A 51 -39.05 0.97 -0.80
C VAL A 51 -39.62 0.42 -2.12
N ALA A 52 -39.38 -0.86 -2.37
CA ALA A 52 -40.01 -1.63 -3.44
C ALA A 52 -40.55 -2.95 -2.84
N PRO A 53 -41.48 -3.66 -3.52
CA PRO A 53 -41.90 -4.97 -3.06
C PRO A 53 -40.68 -5.91 -2.91
N PRO A 54 -40.58 -6.66 -1.80
CA PRO A 54 -39.48 -7.60 -1.61
C PRO A 54 -39.54 -8.71 -2.66
N LEU A 55 -38.37 -9.15 -3.11
CA LEU A 55 -38.20 -10.31 -3.98
C LEU A 55 -37.81 -11.57 -3.20
N ALA A 56 -37.36 -11.42 -1.95
CA ALA A 56 -36.99 -12.52 -1.07
C ALA A 56 -37.44 -12.22 0.36
N GLN A 57 -37.76 -13.25 1.13
CA GLN A 57 -38.09 -13.13 2.55
C GLN A 57 -36.83 -12.99 3.41
N ARG A 58 -35.76 -13.69 3.03
CA ARG A 58 -34.49 -13.75 3.76
C ARG A 58 -33.31 -13.69 2.80
N VAL A 59 -32.31 -12.91 3.15
CA VAL A 59 -31.01 -12.89 2.48
C VAL A 59 -29.94 -13.30 3.48
N VAL A 60 -29.23 -14.38 3.17
CA VAL A 60 -28.09 -14.85 3.94
C VAL A 60 -26.82 -14.49 3.17
N LEU A 61 -25.97 -13.68 3.78
CA LEU A 61 -24.66 -13.31 3.25
C LEU A 61 -23.60 -14.12 4.01
N VAL A 62 -22.91 -15.02 3.32
CA VAL A 62 -21.70 -15.68 3.83
C VAL A 62 -20.48 -14.95 3.27
N LEU A 63 -19.72 -14.31 4.15
CA LEU A 63 -18.48 -13.62 3.81
C LEU A 63 -17.29 -14.45 4.31
N VAL A 64 -16.47 -14.93 3.38
CA VAL A 64 -15.26 -15.71 3.65
C VAL A 64 -14.05 -14.78 3.47
N ASP A 65 -13.41 -14.39 4.57
CA ASP A 65 -12.32 -13.41 4.56
C ASP A 65 -11.10 -13.96 3.79
N GLY A 66 -10.45 -13.12 2.98
CA GLY A 66 -9.25 -13.51 2.23
C GLY A 66 -9.46 -14.62 1.18
N LEU A 67 -10.70 -14.93 0.77
CA LEU A 67 -10.98 -15.97 -0.24
C LEU A 67 -10.64 -15.51 -1.66
N ARG A 68 -9.59 -16.11 -2.24
CA ARG A 68 -9.21 -15.90 -3.63
C ARG A 68 -10.25 -16.48 -4.60
N LEU A 69 -10.50 -15.77 -5.69
CA LEU A 69 -11.41 -16.22 -6.75
C LEU A 69 -10.98 -17.55 -7.37
N ASP A 70 -9.68 -17.76 -7.64
CA ASP A 70 -9.19 -18.99 -8.26
C ASP A 70 -9.34 -20.20 -7.34
N VAL A 71 -8.96 -20.08 -6.06
CA VAL A 71 -9.10 -21.17 -5.08
C VAL A 71 -10.57 -21.46 -4.78
N SER A 72 -11.45 -20.45 -4.83
CA SER A 72 -12.89 -20.69 -4.71
C SER A 72 -13.46 -21.62 -5.79
N ARG A 73 -12.76 -21.81 -6.93
CA ARG A 73 -13.16 -22.76 -7.99
C ARG A 73 -12.90 -24.22 -7.62
N GLU A 74 -12.25 -24.48 -6.50
CA GLU A 74 -11.99 -25.83 -5.98
C GLU A 74 -12.99 -26.24 -4.89
N MET A 75 -13.91 -25.35 -4.52
CA MET A 75 -14.95 -25.56 -3.51
C MET A 75 -16.14 -26.32 -4.12
N SER A 76 -16.38 -27.56 -3.69
CA SER A 76 -17.37 -28.43 -4.34
C SER A 76 -18.81 -27.95 -4.10
N ASN A 77 -19.16 -27.61 -2.85
CA ASN A 77 -20.50 -27.12 -2.51
C ASN A 77 -20.77 -25.78 -3.17
N LEU A 78 -19.81 -24.85 -3.12
CA LEU A 78 -19.94 -23.55 -3.79
C LEU A 78 -20.08 -23.71 -5.31
N ASN A 79 -19.38 -24.67 -5.92
CA ASN A 79 -19.53 -24.96 -7.35
C ASN A 79 -20.89 -25.57 -7.70
N ASP A 80 -21.49 -26.37 -6.81
CA ASP A 80 -22.88 -26.81 -6.96
C ASP A 80 -23.84 -25.61 -6.94
N LEU A 81 -23.62 -24.64 -6.05
CA LEU A 81 -24.41 -23.41 -5.97
C LEU A 81 -24.21 -22.53 -7.22
N ARG A 82 -22.98 -22.41 -7.74
CA ARG A 82 -22.72 -21.71 -9.02
C ARG A 82 -23.48 -22.30 -10.19
N ARG A 83 -23.65 -23.63 -10.23
CA ARG A 83 -24.44 -24.31 -11.27
C ARG A 83 -25.94 -24.05 -11.13
N GLN A 84 -26.41 -23.59 -9.99
CA GLN A 84 -27.83 -23.36 -9.71
C GLN A 84 -28.19 -21.87 -9.74
N GLY A 85 -27.26 -20.98 -9.42
CA GLY A 85 -27.47 -19.54 -9.34
C GLY A 85 -26.63 -18.73 -10.33
N ALA A 86 -26.37 -17.49 -9.94
CA ALA A 86 -25.51 -16.56 -10.65
C ALA A 86 -24.07 -16.64 -10.14
N ASP A 87 -23.13 -16.79 -11.06
CA ASP A 87 -21.69 -16.82 -10.79
C ASP A 87 -21.03 -15.56 -11.39
N LEU A 88 -20.44 -14.76 -10.51
CA LEU A 88 -19.78 -13.50 -10.84
C LEU A 88 -18.41 -13.42 -10.16
N ALA A 89 -17.57 -12.54 -10.68
CA ALA A 89 -16.46 -11.97 -9.92
C ALA A 89 -16.80 -10.51 -9.59
N VAL A 90 -16.40 -10.05 -8.40
CA VAL A 90 -16.51 -8.64 -8.02
C VAL A 90 -15.14 -8.04 -7.76
N ARG A 91 -15.00 -6.77 -8.16
CA ARG A 91 -13.80 -5.98 -7.93
C ARG A 91 -13.89 -5.22 -6.61
N VAL A 92 -12.88 -5.43 -5.78
CA VAL A 92 -12.68 -4.81 -4.46
C VAL A 92 -12.04 -3.44 -4.63
N GLY A 93 -12.45 -2.49 -3.80
CA GLY A 93 -11.86 -1.15 -3.76
C GLY A 93 -10.46 -1.16 -3.13
N GLN A 94 -9.78 0.00 -3.11
CA GLN A 94 -8.48 0.12 -2.45
C GLN A 94 -8.55 1.13 -1.29
N PRO A 95 -7.85 0.88 -0.16
CA PRO A 95 -7.07 -0.33 0.12
C PRO A 95 -7.99 -1.54 0.40
N SER A 96 -7.59 -2.71 -0.09
CA SER A 96 -8.35 -3.96 0.02
C SER A 96 -8.05 -4.66 1.35
N LEU A 97 -8.35 -3.96 2.44
CA LEU A 97 -8.30 -4.45 3.82
C LEU A 97 -9.72 -4.80 4.29
N SER A 98 -9.84 -5.61 5.34
CA SER A 98 -11.11 -6.15 5.82
C SER A 98 -12.10 -5.06 6.23
N TYR A 99 -11.82 -4.16 7.18
CA TYR A 99 -12.78 -3.13 7.62
C TYR A 99 -13.23 -2.19 6.49
N PRO A 100 -12.32 -1.66 5.65
CA PRO A 100 -12.72 -0.90 4.47
C PRO A 100 -13.66 -1.69 3.55
N SER A 101 -13.34 -2.96 3.27
CA SER A 101 -14.10 -3.81 2.34
C SER A 101 -15.45 -4.25 2.92
N TRP A 102 -15.52 -4.62 4.20
CA TRP A 102 -16.77 -4.88 4.93
C TRP A 102 -17.68 -3.66 4.90
N THR A 103 -17.10 -2.46 5.03
CA THR A 103 -17.83 -1.20 4.88
C THR A 103 -18.40 -1.04 3.48
N VAL A 104 -17.63 -1.33 2.42
CA VAL A 104 -18.15 -1.32 1.05
C VAL A 104 -19.27 -2.33 0.86
N VAL A 105 -19.11 -3.57 1.36
CA VAL A 105 -20.13 -4.63 1.27
C VAL A 105 -21.45 -4.20 1.92
N ALA A 106 -21.40 -3.54 3.08
CA ALA A 106 -22.59 -3.13 3.83
C ALA A 106 -23.22 -1.80 3.36
N THR A 107 -22.44 -0.91 2.75
CA THR A 107 -22.90 0.46 2.40
C THR A 107 -23.02 0.69 0.90
N GLY A 108 -22.29 -0.09 0.09
CA GLY A 108 -22.05 0.20 -1.31
C GLY A 108 -21.24 1.46 -1.58
N ALA A 109 -20.62 2.08 -0.57
CA ALA A 109 -19.78 3.27 -0.69
C ALA A 109 -18.29 2.88 -0.65
N TRP A 110 -17.49 3.37 -1.60
CA TRP A 110 -16.05 3.09 -1.64
C TRP A 110 -15.33 3.71 -0.43
N GLN A 111 -14.13 3.21 -0.13
CA GLN A 111 -13.29 3.62 1.00
C GLN A 111 -13.11 5.15 1.11
N GLU A 112 -12.94 5.84 -0.02
CA GLU A 112 -12.81 7.31 -0.04
C GLU A 112 -14.11 8.04 0.36
N VAL A 113 -15.27 7.44 0.09
CA VAL A 113 -16.58 8.00 0.41
C VAL A 113 -16.96 7.63 1.83
N SER A 114 -16.70 6.39 2.24
CA SER A 114 -17.02 5.92 3.57
C SER A 114 -16.13 6.55 4.65
N GLY A 115 -14.89 6.88 4.29
CA GLY A 115 -13.87 7.34 5.23
C GLY A 115 -13.25 6.21 6.06
N VAL A 116 -13.66 4.95 5.83
CA VAL A 116 -13.04 3.77 6.44
C VAL A 116 -11.95 3.29 5.49
N THR A 117 -10.70 3.61 5.82
CA THR A 117 -9.53 3.41 4.95
C THR A 117 -8.51 2.42 5.50
N THR A 118 -8.66 1.98 6.75
CA THR A 118 -7.75 1.03 7.43
C THR A 118 -8.51 0.18 8.44
N ASN A 119 -7.90 -0.92 8.91
CA ASN A 119 -8.44 -1.72 10.00
C ASN A 119 -8.25 -1.06 11.39
N TRP A 120 -7.52 0.07 11.47
CA TRP A 120 -7.43 0.92 12.67
C TRP A 120 -8.63 1.86 12.85
N PHE A 121 -9.64 1.77 11.99
CA PHE A 121 -10.86 2.55 12.16
C PHE A 121 -11.59 2.14 13.44
N GLU A 122 -11.98 3.13 14.23
CA GLU A 122 -12.65 2.93 15.51
C GLU A 122 -14.06 3.52 15.52
N GLY A 123 -14.97 2.76 16.16
CA GLY A 123 -16.37 3.12 16.32
C GLY A 123 -17.27 2.76 15.13
N PRO A 124 -18.54 3.17 15.19
CA PRO A 124 -19.52 2.83 14.18
C PRO A 124 -19.32 3.65 12.89
N VAL A 125 -19.66 3.02 11.76
CA VAL A 125 -19.75 3.68 10.47
C VAL A 125 -20.83 4.76 10.52
N LYS A 126 -20.51 5.96 10.03
CA LYS A 126 -21.39 7.14 10.14
C LYS A 126 -22.44 7.27 9.03
N MET A 127 -22.36 6.46 7.98
CA MET A 127 -23.29 6.49 6.86
C MET A 127 -24.35 5.40 6.97
N ASP A 128 -25.40 5.56 6.17
CA ASP A 128 -26.43 4.54 6.05
C ASP A 128 -25.86 3.24 5.46
N ASN A 129 -26.43 2.11 5.88
CA ASN A 129 -25.97 0.78 5.51
C ASN A 129 -27.15 -0.19 5.46
N ILE A 130 -26.91 -1.37 4.89
CA ILE A 130 -27.97 -2.35 4.65
C ILE A 130 -28.56 -2.94 5.94
N PHE A 131 -27.77 -3.06 7.02
CA PHE A 131 -28.28 -3.51 8.31
C PHE A 131 -29.25 -2.50 8.89
N ARG A 132 -28.90 -1.21 8.84
CA ARG A 132 -29.81 -0.13 9.25
C ARG A 132 -31.08 -0.11 8.40
N ALA A 133 -30.95 -0.25 7.09
CA ALA A 133 -32.10 -0.29 6.17
C ALA A 133 -33.05 -1.45 6.50
N ALA A 134 -32.52 -2.64 6.80
CA ALA A 134 -33.31 -3.80 7.24
C ALA A 134 -33.96 -3.56 8.61
N LYS A 135 -33.19 -3.11 9.60
CA LYS A 135 -33.67 -2.81 10.96
C LYS A 135 -34.79 -1.78 10.97
N ASP A 136 -34.66 -0.69 10.22
CA ASP A 136 -35.66 0.36 10.13
C ASP A 136 -36.93 -0.09 9.37
N ALA A 137 -36.83 -1.15 8.57
CA ALA A 137 -37.96 -1.84 7.96
C ALA A 137 -38.58 -2.93 8.87
N ASN A 138 -38.16 -3.01 10.14
CA ASN A 138 -38.53 -4.06 11.11
C ASN A 138 -38.18 -5.48 10.64
N LEU A 139 -37.16 -5.63 9.81
CA LEU A 139 -36.60 -6.92 9.44
C LEU A 139 -35.42 -7.25 10.38
N PRO A 140 -35.20 -8.53 10.72
CA PRO A 140 -33.97 -8.94 11.37
C PRO A 140 -32.74 -8.48 10.57
N ALA A 141 -31.75 -7.93 11.27
CA ALA A 141 -30.46 -7.52 10.73
C ALA A 141 -29.38 -8.11 11.67
N VAL A 142 -29.05 -9.38 11.44
CA VAL A 142 -28.26 -10.20 12.36
C VAL A 142 -26.88 -10.47 11.77
N ALA A 143 -25.85 -10.47 12.62
CA ALA A 143 -24.51 -10.88 12.22
C ALA A 143 -23.90 -11.89 13.20
N VAL A 144 -23.26 -12.92 12.64
CA VAL A 144 -22.44 -13.91 13.34
C VAL A 144 -21.01 -13.73 12.84
N GLY A 145 -20.07 -13.38 13.72
CA GLY A 145 -18.74 -13.06 13.22
C GLY A 145 -17.79 -12.37 14.18
N ALA A 146 -16.74 -11.81 13.60
CA ALA A 146 -15.71 -11.06 14.31
C ALA A 146 -16.31 -9.80 14.96
N ARG A 147 -15.79 -9.43 16.14
CA ARG A 147 -16.21 -8.20 16.86
C ARG A 147 -16.04 -6.92 16.05
N GLY A 148 -15.24 -6.92 14.99
CA GLY A 148 -15.15 -5.81 14.05
C GLY A 148 -16.49 -5.47 13.39
N TRP A 149 -17.35 -6.45 13.08
CA TRP A 149 -18.71 -6.19 12.58
C TRP A 149 -19.58 -5.46 13.60
N GLN A 150 -19.49 -5.85 14.88
CA GLN A 150 -20.17 -5.15 15.97
C GLN A 150 -19.60 -3.75 16.20
N LYS A 151 -18.29 -3.58 16.07
CA LYS A 151 -17.63 -2.26 16.17
C LYS A 151 -18.16 -1.30 15.11
N LEU A 152 -18.22 -1.77 13.85
CA LEU A 152 -18.61 -0.96 12.70
C LEU A 152 -20.12 -0.74 12.58
N PHE A 153 -20.95 -1.73 12.91
CA PHE A 153 -22.40 -1.72 12.63
C PHE A 153 -23.28 -2.03 13.84
N GLY A 154 -22.73 -2.18 15.04
CA GLY A 154 -23.48 -2.55 16.25
C GLY A 154 -24.78 -1.77 16.49
N PRO A 155 -24.82 -0.43 16.34
CA PRO A 155 -26.06 0.35 16.47
C PRO A 155 -27.15 -0.03 15.46
N ASP A 156 -26.77 -0.62 14.34
CA ASP A 156 -27.61 -0.90 13.17
C ASP A 156 -28.01 -2.37 13.07
N LEU A 157 -27.39 -3.24 13.86
CA LEU A 157 -27.77 -4.64 14.01
C LEU A 157 -28.99 -4.75 14.95
N THR A 158 -29.83 -5.75 14.70
CA THR A 158 -30.87 -6.19 15.64
C THR A 158 -30.31 -7.14 16.68
N ASP A 159 -29.38 -8.01 16.27
CA ASP A 159 -28.64 -8.92 17.15
C ASP A 159 -27.23 -9.20 16.60
N PHE A 160 -26.31 -9.57 17.48
CA PHE A 160 -24.93 -9.90 17.14
C PHE A 160 -24.40 -11.06 17.97
N PHE A 161 -23.93 -12.11 17.28
CA PHE A 161 -23.36 -13.30 17.90
C PHE A 161 -21.84 -13.30 17.69
N PRO A 162 -21.06 -12.89 18.69
CA PRO A 162 -19.60 -12.84 18.58
C PRO A 162 -19.02 -14.25 18.49
N ILE A 163 -18.04 -14.41 17.61
CA ILE A 163 -17.12 -15.54 17.64
C ILE A 163 -15.74 -15.00 18.04
N THR A 164 -15.03 -15.79 18.86
CA THR A 164 -13.68 -15.44 19.32
C THR A 164 -12.68 -16.20 18.47
N TRP A 165 -11.95 -15.48 17.61
CA TRP A 165 -10.83 -16.07 16.88
C TRP A 165 -9.56 -16.08 17.74
N PRO A 166 -8.61 -16.99 17.44
CA PRO A 166 -7.32 -17.04 18.11
C PRO A 166 -6.47 -15.79 17.89
N GLU A 167 -5.32 -15.72 18.57
CA GLU A 167 -4.36 -14.63 18.36
C GLU A 167 -3.61 -14.82 17.03
N GLU A 168 -3.67 -13.79 16.18
CA GLU A 168 -3.01 -13.72 14.86
C GLU A 168 -1.50 -13.96 14.96
N GLY A 169 -0.96 -14.73 14.01
CA GLY A 169 0.45 -15.06 13.86
C GLY A 169 1.05 -15.92 14.98
N LYS A 170 0.22 -16.50 15.86
CA LYS A 170 0.67 -17.35 16.99
C LYS A 170 -0.09 -18.66 17.10
N ALA A 171 -1.37 -18.66 16.80
CA ALA A 171 -2.22 -19.83 16.99
C ALA A 171 -2.06 -20.85 15.85
N PRO A 172 -2.04 -22.16 16.15
CA PRO A 172 -1.89 -23.18 15.14
C PRO A 172 -3.16 -23.33 14.28
N PRO A 173 -3.07 -23.89 13.06
CA PRO A 173 -4.21 -24.04 12.15
C PRO A 173 -5.45 -24.71 12.75
N GLU A 174 -5.27 -25.66 13.68
CA GLU A 174 -6.39 -26.37 14.30
C GLU A 174 -7.28 -25.48 15.17
N GLU A 175 -6.73 -24.42 15.77
CA GLU A 175 -7.50 -23.46 16.57
C GLU A 175 -8.35 -22.55 15.69
N TRP A 176 -7.82 -22.15 14.52
CA TRP A 176 -8.56 -21.40 13.51
C TRP A 176 -9.71 -22.21 12.93
N ALA A 177 -9.42 -23.45 12.53
CA ALA A 177 -10.43 -24.38 12.05
C ALA A 177 -11.53 -24.66 13.11
N LYS A 178 -11.17 -24.64 14.39
CA LYS A 178 -12.15 -24.75 15.48
C LYS A 178 -13.04 -23.51 15.56
N ALA A 179 -12.46 -22.31 15.52
CA ALA A 179 -13.21 -21.06 15.53
C ALA A 179 -14.18 -20.94 14.34
N ASP A 180 -13.75 -21.32 13.14
CA ASP A 180 -14.61 -21.30 11.95
C ASP A 180 -15.73 -22.37 12.02
N ARG A 181 -15.49 -23.52 12.65
CA ARG A 181 -16.56 -24.49 12.97
C ARG A 181 -17.57 -23.94 13.97
N GLU A 182 -17.10 -23.23 15.00
CA GLU A 182 -17.95 -22.57 15.99
C GLU A 182 -18.80 -21.46 15.32
N ALA A 183 -18.20 -20.64 14.45
CA ALA A 183 -18.90 -19.66 13.63
C ALA A 183 -19.98 -20.31 12.78
N CYS A 184 -19.63 -21.39 12.08
CA CYS A 184 -20.57 -22.14 11.27
C CYS A 184 -21.76 -22.66 12.09
N GLN A 185 -21.47 -23.33 13.21
CA GLN A 185 -22.50 -23.89 14.09
C GLN A 185 -23.42 -22.80 14.65
N LYS A 186 -22.85 -21.67 15.07
CA LYS A 186 -23.64 -20.52 15.54
C LYS A 186 -24.49 -19.93 14.41
N GLY A 187 -23.96 -19.83 13.19
CA GLY A 187 -24.70 -19.44 12.00
C GLY A 187 -25.90 -20.35 11.75
N LEU A 188 -25.73 -21.67 11.85
CA LEU A 188 -26.82 -22.65 11.70
C LEU A 188 -27.88 -22.54 12.80
N GLU A 189 -27.51 -22.14 14.02
CA GLU A 189 -28.46 -21.85 15.11
C GLU A 189 -29.26 -20.58 14.80
N VAL A 190 -28.60 -19.52 14.38
CA VAL A 190 -29.23 -18.25 13.98
C VAL A 190 -30.20 -18.46 12.82
N LEU A 191 -29.86 -19.29 11.83
CA LEU A 191 -30.76 -19.61 10.70
C LEU A 191 -32.03 -20.36 11.12
N LYS A 192 -32.05 -21.01 12.30
CA LYS A 192 -33.26 -21.63 12.86
C LYS A 192 -34.12 -20.63 13.63
N GLU A 193 -33.49 -19.62 14.23
CA GLU A 193 -34.15 -18.59 15.03
C GLU A 193 -34.75 -17.48 14.14
N PHE A 194 -34.06 -17.11 13.07
CA PHE A 194 -34.44 -16.01 12.17
C PHE A 194 -34.75 -16.54 10.76
N ASP A 195 -36.03 -16.53 10.39
CA ASP A 195 -36.55 -17.00 9.09
C ASP A 195 -36.82 -15.88 8.07
N SER A 196 -36.39 -14.65 8.36
CA SER A 196 -36.57 -13.47 7.51
C SER A 196 -35.44 -12.45 7.71
N GLY A 197 -35.38 -11.46 6.82
CA GLY A 197 -34.45 -10.32 6.93
C GLY A 197 -33.04 -10.62 6.40
N LEU A 198 -32.05 -9.91 6.95
CA LEU A 198 -30.65 -10.02 6.57
C LEU A 198 -29.85 -10.73 7.67
N ILE A 199 -29.15 -11.80 7.28
CA ILE A 199 -28.25 -12.54 8.17
C ILE A 199 -26.86 -12.58 7.53
N LEU A 200 -25.86 -12.06 8.24
CA LEU A 200 -24.45 -12.20 7.89
C LEU A 200 -23.82 -13.34 8.68
N LEU A 201 -23.11 -14.23 8.00
CA LEU A 201 -22.17 -15.19 8.58
C LEU A 201 -20.77 -14.89 8.06
N TYR A 202 -19.86 -14.58 8.98
CA TYR A 202 -18.46 -14.33 8.68
C TYR A 202 -17.58 -15.53 9.06
N ILE A 203 -16.70 -15.93 8.15
CA ILE A 203 -15.70 -17.00 8.30
C ILE A 203 -14.32 -16.37 8.11
N GLY A 204 -13.43 -16.53 9.08
CA GLY A 204 -12.20 -15.73 9.17
C GLY A 204 -10.88 -16.49 9.00
N GLY A 205 -10.86 -17.81 9.23
CA GLY A 205 -9.62 -18.58 9.26
C GLY A 205 -8.87 -18.61 7.93
N THR A 206 -9.57 -18.48 6.81
CA THR A 206 -8.97 -18.45 5.48
C THR A 206 -7.99 -17.31 5.30
N ASP A 207 -8.29 -16.13 5.83
CA ASP A 207 -7.41 -14.97 5.75
C ASP A 207 -6.12 -15.18 6.54
N GLU A 208 -6.24 -15.64 7.79
CA GLU A 208 -5.08 -15.94 8.64
C GLU A 208 -4.19 -17.02 8.03
N MET A 209 -4.78 -18.12 7.54
CA MET A 209 -3.99 -19.18 6.92
C MET A 209 -3.27 -18.70 5.66
N ALA A 210 -3.83 -17.73 4.94
CA ALA A 210 -3.17 -17.09 3.81
C ALA A 210 -2.06 -16.13 4.27
N HIS A 211 -2.24 -15.41 5.37
CA HIS A 211 -1.23 -14.55 5.97
C HIS A 211 0.01 -15.34 6.44
N GLU A 212 -0.20 -16.44 7.16
CA GLU A 212 0.89 -17.18 7.79
C GLU A 212 1.61 -18.13 6.81
N TYR A 213 0.85 -18.81 5.93
CA TYR A 213 1.40 -19.87 5.07
C TYR A 213 1.41 -19.53 3.57
N GLY A 214 0.68 -18.50 3.16
CA GLY A 214 0.55 -18.04 1.78
C GLY A 214 -0.76 -18.45 1.10
N GLY A 215 -1.23 -17.61 0.17
CA GLY A 215 -2.53 -17.75 -0.53
C GLY A 215 -2.63 -18.93 -1.51
N THR A 216 -1.55 -19.70 -1.69
CA THR A 216 -1.58 -20.96 -2.46
C THR A 216 -1.25 -22.20 -1.63
N SER A 217 -1.07 -22.02 -0.31
CA SER A 217 -0.56 -23.06 0.59
C SER A 217 -1.58 -24.14 0.90
N LYS A 218 -1.10 -25.29 1.41
CA LYS A 218 -1.97 -26.38 1.85
C LYS A 218 -2.82 -26.00 3.08
N PRO A 219 -2.28 -25.34 4.13
CA PRO A 219 -3.10 -24.84 5.25
C PRO A 219 -4.24 -23.94 4.78
N TYR A 220 -3.95 -22.96 3.91
CA TYR A 220 -4.98 -22.10 3.32
C TYR A 220 -6.06 -22.89 2.58
N ARG A 221 -5.67 -23.81 1.69
CA ARG A 221 -6.62 -24.63 0.93
C ARG A 221 -7.47 -25.52 1.83
N ASN A 222 -6.91 -26.08 2.90
CA ASN A 222 -7.68 -26.88 3.87
C ASN A 222 -8.75 -26.02 4.56
N GLU A 223 -8.41 -24.79 4.92
CA GLU A 223 -9.35 -23.85 5.54
C GLU A 223 -10.45 -23.41 4.57
N VAL A 224 -10.10 -23.19 3.30
CA VAL A 224 -11.09 -22.92 2.23
C VAL A 224 -12.07 -24.09 2.08
N GLN A 225 -11.62 -25.35 2.21
CA GLN A 225 -12.52 -26.51 2.17
C GLN A 225 -13.41 -26.60 3.42
N LEU A 226 -12.96 -26.10 4.58
CA LEU A 226 -13.81 -25.97 5.76
C LEU A 226 -14.90 -24.92 5.54
N ALA A 227 -14.56 -23.76 4.97
CA ALA A 227 -15.53 -22.74 4.58
C ALA A 227 -16.55 -23.31 3.57
N ASP A 228 -16.10 -24.09 2.58
CA ASP A 228 -16.98 -24.76 1.61
C ASP A 228 -17.95 -25.74 2.27
N TRP A 229 -17.45 -26.57 3.20
CA TRP A 229 -18.30 -27.45 4.00
C TRP A 229 -19.38 -26.65 4.75
N CYS A 230 -19.00 -25.52 5.37
CA CYS A 230 -19.95 -24.67 6.08
C CYS A 230 -21.00 -24.07 5.14
N ILE A 231 -20.59 -23.58 3.97
CA ILE A 231 -21.52 -23.07 2.94
C ILE A 231 -22.53 -24.15 2.54
N GLY A 232 -22.09 -25.40 2.36
CA GLY A 232 -22.99 -26.53 2.12
C GLY A 232 -23.97 -26.76 3.28
N GLN A 233 -23.52 -26.63 4.53
CA GLN A 233 -24.40 -26.72 5.70
C GLN A 233 -25.41 -25.57 5.77
N VAL A 234 -25.04 -24.35 5.40
CA VAL A 234 -25.94 -23.19 5.34
C VAL A 234 -26.99 -23.39 4.24
N ALA A 235 -26.54 -23.73 3.03
CA ALA A 235 -27.41 -23.96 1.88
C ALA A 235 -28.50 -25.02 2.15
N ALA A 236 -28.17 -26.07 2.92
CA ALA A 236 -29.13 -27.11 3.28
C ALA A 236 -30.26 -26.66 4.25
N ARG A 237 -30.22 -25.42 4.76
CA ARG A 237 -31.17 -24.88 5.76
C ARG A 237 -32.06 -23.79 5.15
N LEU A 238 -31.82 -23.43 3.91
CA LEU A 238 -32.57 -22.40 3.20
C LEU A 238 -33.76 -23.00 2.46
N ASP A 239 -34.85 -22.25 2.44
CA ASP A 239 -36.02 -22.51 1.62
C ASP A 239 -35.84 -21.77 0.29
N TRP A 240 -35.44 -22.49 -0.76
CA TRP A 240 -35.14 -21.89 -2.07
C TRP A 240 -36.34 -21.23 -2.76
N GLU A 241 -37.56 -21.44 -2.26
CA GLU A 241 -38.76 -20.74 -2.73
C GLU A 241 -38.87 -19.32 -2.17
N LYS A 242 -38.06 -18.94 -1.17
CA LYS A 242 -38.19 -17.65 -0.47
C LYS A 242 -36.86 -16.99 -0.08
N ASP A 243 -35.82 -17.79 0.08
CA ASP A 243 -34.53 -17.37 0.59
C ASP A 243 -33.53 -17.15 -0.55
N VAL A 244 -32.57 -16.25 -0.31
CA VAL A 244 -31.40 -16.05 -1.16
C VAL A 244 -30.13 -16.21 -0.34
N LEU A 245 -29.17 -16.95 -0.89
CA LEU A 245 -27.81 -17.07 -0.39
C LEU A 245 -26.87 -16.27 -1.29
N MET A 246 -26.08 -15.39 -0.68
CA MET A 246 -24.95 -14.71 -1.30
C MET A 246 -23.67 -15.18 -0.63
N VAL A 247 -22.70 -15.66 -1.42
CA VAL A 247 -21.36 -16.02 -0.94
C VAL A 247 -20.33 -15.14 -1.62
N THR A 248 -19.50 -14.44 -0.84
CA THR A 248 -18.45 -13.54 -1.34
C THR A 248 -17.22 -13.55 -0.45
N ALA A 249 -16.17 -12.87 -0.91
CA ALA A 249 -15.05 -12.43 -0.07
C ALA A 249 -15.02 -10.91 0.02
N ASP A 250 -14.21 -10.41 0.96
CA ASP A 250 -13.86 -9.01 1.08
C ASP A 250 -12.59 -8.65 0.27
N HIS A 251 -11.59 -9.53 0.24
CA HIS A 251 -10.40 -9.49 -0.62
C HIS A 251 -9.82 -10.89 -0.89
N GLY A 252 -8.78 -10.96 -1.73
CA GLY A 252 -7.94 -12.15 -1.91
C GLY A 252 -6.50 -11.94 -1.42
N HIS A 253 -5.62 -12.91 -1.67
CA HIS A 253 -4.21 -12.92 -1.24
C HIS A 253 -3.24 -13.21 -2.38
N ILE A 254 -2.05 -12.59 -2.33
CA ILE A 254 -0.93 -13.01 -3.17
C ILE A 254 -0.40 -14.39 -2.74
N ASP A 255 0.37 -15.06 -3.60
CA ASP A 255 0.81 -16.43 -3.37
C ASP A 255 1.62 -16.62 -2.08
N THR A 256 2.45 -15.64 -1.72
CA THR A 256 3.27 -15.63 -0.49
C THR A 256 2.49 -15.23 0.77
N GLY A 257 1.21 -14.90 0.64
CA GLY A 257 0.44 -14.21 1.67
C GLY A 257 0.63 -12.70 1.58
N GLY A 258 -0.39 -11.95 2.02
CA GLY A 258 -0.44 -10.50 1.93
C GLY A 258 -1.56 -9.97 1.01
N HIS A 259 -2.18 -8.89 1.44
CA HIS A 259 -3.26 -8.17 0.75
C HIS A 259 -3.15 -6.65 1.02
N GLY A 260 -4.14 -5.88 0.58
CA GLY A 260 -4.16 -4.41 0.66
C GLY A 260 -3.57 -3.72 -0.58
N GLY A 261 -2.85 -4.47 -1.42
CA GLY A 261 -2.23 -4.03 -2.67
C GLY A 261 -3.19 -3.88 -3.85
N TRP A 262 -2.61 -3.91 -5.06
CA TRP A 262 -3.33 -3.69 -6.33
C TRP A 262 -3.20 -4.86 -7.30
N GLU A 263 -2.76 -6.01 -6.80
CA GLU A 263 -2.70 -7.26 -7.52
C GLU A 263 -4.12 -7.76 -7.83
N GLU A 264 -4.35 -8.22 -9.06
CA GLU A 264 -5.68 -8.68 -9.47
C GLU A 264 -6.20 -9.85 -8.63
N VAL A 265 -5.30 -10.73 -8.15
CA VAL A 265 -5.67 -11.83 -7.25
C VAL A 265 -6.16 -11.36 -5.87
N VAL A 266 -5.78 -10.15 -5.46
CA VAL A 266 -6.21 -9.51 -4.23
C VAL A 266 -7.51 -8.72 -4.46
N LEU A 267 -7.62 -8.06 -5.62
CA LEU A 267 -8.75 -7.18 -5.94
C LEU A 267 -9.96 -7.87 -6.59
N ARG A 268 -9.86 -9.14 -6.98
CA ARG A 268 -10.92 -9.86 -7.68
C ARG A 268 -11.35 -11.10 -6.89
N VAL A 269 -12.58 -11.07 -6.38
CA VAL A 269 -13.13 -12.07 -5.46
C VAL A 269 -14.41 -12.70 -6.01
N PRO A 270 -14.82 -13.91 -5.57
CA PRO A 270 -16.06 -14.52 -6.04
C PRO A 270 -17.28 -13.80 -5.50
N LEU A 271 -18.36 -13.77 -6.29
CA LEU A 271 -19.71 -13.52 -5.82
C LEU A 271 -20.63 -14.57 -6.43
N VAL A 272 -21.20 -15.43 -5.58
CA VAL A 272 -22.18 -16.44 -5.98
C VAL A 272 -23.51 -16.10 -5.33
N VAL A 273 -24.56 -15.96 -6.12
CA VAL A 273 -25.92 -15.64 -5.66
C VAL A 273 -26.85 -16.76 -6.10
N VAL A 274 -27.66 -17.32 -5.19
CA VAL A 274 -28.55 -18.44 -5.50
C VAL A 274 -29.82 -18.36 -4.63
N GLY A 275 -30.95 -18.77 -5.17
CA GLY A 275 -32.22 -18.85 -4.46
C GLY A 275 -33.36 -18.13 -5.17
N HIS A 276 -34.39 -17.75 -4.42
CA HIS A 276 -35.61 -17.19 -4.98
C HIS A 276 -35.36 -15.88 -5.72
N GLY A 277 -35.93 -15.75 -6.93
CA GLY A 277 -35.76 -14.55 -7.74
C GLY A 277 -34.34 -14.33 -8.26
N VAL A 278 -33.50 -15.39 -8.35
CA VAL A 278 -32.15 -15.31 -8.91
C VAL A 278 -32.08 -16.02 -10.27
N ARG A 279 -31.65 -15.30 -11.30
CA ARG A 279 -31.44 -15.82 -12.65
C ARG A 279 -30.11 -16.56 -12.72
N LYS A 280 -30.17 -17.87 -12.98
CA LYS A 280 -28.99 -18.72 -13.21
C LYS A 280 -28.16 -18.21 -14.39
N GLY A 281 -26.84 -18.15 -14.23
CA GLY A 281 -25.92 -17.77 -15.31
C GLY A 281 -24.50 -17.45 -14.87
N ILE A 282 -23.60 -17.35 -15.83
CA ILE A 282 -22.26 -16.78 -15.64
C ILE A 282 -22.30 -15.34 -16.14
N TYR A 283 -21.95 -14.39 -15.28
CA TYR A 283 -22.01 -12.97 -15.61
C TYR A 283 -20.63 -12.35 -15.62
N THR A 284 -20.52 -11.22 -16.34
CA THR A 284 -19.32 -10.39 -16.35
C THR A 284 -19.03 -9.77 -14.99
N ASP A 285 -17.77 -9.42 -14.76
CA ASP A 285 -17.31 -8.78 -13.53
C ASP A 285 -18.14 -7.56 -13.11
N ARG A 286 -18.33 -7.43 -11.80
CA ARG A 286 -19.07 -6.35 -11.13
C ARG A 286 -18.24 -5.74 -10.01
N PHE A 287 -18.82 -4.85 -9.23
CA PHE A 287 -18.12 -4.16 -8.15
C PHE A 287 -18.61 -4.66 -6.79
N GLN A 288 -17.72 -4.72 -5.81
CA GLN A 288 -18.11 -5.04 -4.43
C GLN A 288 -19.18 -4.07 -3.89
N ALA A 289 -19.16 -2.81 -4.37
CA ALA A 289 -20.16 -1.80 -4.09
C ALA A 289 -21.58 -2.13 -4.58
N ASP A 290 -21.75 -3.12 -5.45
CA ASP A 290 -23.06 -3.57 -5.96
C ASP A 290 -23.78 -4.52 -4.98
N ILE A 291 -23.11 -5.02 -3.94
CA ILE A 291 -23.68 -6.00 -3.01
C ILE A 291 -24.80 -5.39 -2.16
N ALA A 292 -24.53 -4.32 -1.41
CA ALA A 292 -25.53 -3.65 -0.58
C ALA A 292 -26.81 -3.26 -1.34
N PRO A 293 -26.75 -2.57 -2.50
CA PRO A 293 -27.96 -2.25 -3.24
C PRO A 293 -28.69 -3.46 -3.82
N THR A 294 -27.97 -4.57 -4.10
CA THR A 294 -28.61 -5.83 -4.52
C THR A 294 -29.38 -6.48 -3.37
N ILE A 295 -28.80 -6.51 -2.16
CA ILE A 295 -29.50 -6.97 -0.95
C ILE A 295 -30.72 -6.09 -0.68
N ALA A 296 -30.59 -4.77 -0.85
CA ALA A 296 -31.71 -3.84 -0.66
C ALA A 296 -32.87 -4.14 -1.63
N ALA A 297 -32.56 -4.42 -2.90
CA ALA A 297 -33.53 -4.82 -3.90
C ALA A 297 -34.22 -6.14 -3.56
N LEU A 298 -33.47 -7.14 -3.05
CA LEU A 298 -34.02 -8.43 -2.64
C LEU A 298 -34.98 -8.30 -1.46
N LEU A 299 -34.61 -7.53 -0.43
CA LEU A 299 -35.42 -7.35 0.78
C LEU A 299 -36.49 -6.26 0.65
N GLY A 300 -36.53 -5.53 -0.47
CA GLY A 300 -37.48 -4.44 -0.67
C GLY A 300 -37.24 -3.21 0.24
N VAL A 301 -36.03 -3.05 0.78
CA VAL A 301 -35.68 -1.95 1.70
C VAL A 301 -35.02 -0.78 0.95
N PRO A 302 -34.94 0.42 1.56
CA PRO A 302 -34.27 1.55 0.92
C PRO A 302 -32.79 1.24 0.64
N ILE A 303 -32.29 1.70 -0.51
CA ILE A 303 -30.88 1.57 -0.87
C ILE A 303 -30.04 2.52 0.00
N PRO A 304 -28.88 2.09 0.54
CA PRO A 304 -28.03 2.94 1.36
C PRO A 304 -27.69 4.26 0.69
N THR A 305 -27.68 5.34 1.48
CA THR A 305 -27.77 6.68 0.91
C THR A 305 -26.55 7.18 0.15
N HIS A 306 -25.37 6.63 0.46
CA HIS A 306 -24.07 6.99 -0.13
C HIS A 306 -23.58 5.96 -1.14
N VAL A 307 -24.49 5.11 -1.63
CA VAL A 307 -24.16 4.04 -2.57
C VAL A 307 -23.48 4.57 -3.82
N GLN A 308 -22.47 3.83 -4.27
CA GLN A 308 -21.78 4.05 -5.54
C GLN A 308 -21.98 2.90 -6.53
N GLY A 309 -22.35 1.71 -6.05
CA GLY A 309 -22.79 0.59 -6.89
C GLY A 309 -24.27 0.66 -7.26
N ARG A 310 -24.76 -0.35 -7.96
CA ARG A 310 -26.16 -0.50 -8.37
C ARG A 310 -26.69 -1.89 -8.04
N PRO A 311 -28.01 -2.08 -7.87
CA PRO A 311 -28.57 -3.42 -7.82
C PRO A 311 -28.27 -4.15 -9.13
N LEU A 312 -27.87 -5.42 -9.00
CA LEU A 312 -27.59 -6.32 -10.13
C LEU A 312 -28.90 -6.86 -10.72
N LEU A 313 -29.70 -5.99 -11.34
CA LEU A 313 -31.00 -6.35 -11.93
C LEU A 313 -30.91 -7.45 -13.00
N GLU A 314 -29.75 -7.61 -13.63
CA GLU A 314 -29.47 -8.70 -14.58
C GLU A 314 -29.38 -10.07 -13.91
N VAL A 315 -29.01 -10.11 -12.62
CA VAL A 315 -28.94 -11.33 -11.78
C VAL A 315 -30.31 -11.67 -11.18
N LEU A 316 -31.23 -10.70 -11.11
CA LEU A 316 -32.54 -10.90 -10.51
C LEU A 316 -33.55 -11.42 -11.55
N ASP A 317 -34.22 -12.52 -11.24
CA ASP A 317 -35.35 -13.07 -11.99
C ASP A 317 -36.66 -12.46 -11.47
N ALA A 318 -36.84 -11.17 -11.77
CA ALA A 318 -38.02 -10.39 -11.39
C ALA A 318 -38.75 -9.88 -12.64
N PRO A 319 -40.09 -9.75 -12.59
CA PRO A 319 -40.84 -9.20 -13.70
C PRO A 319 -40.52 -7.70 -13.89
N VAL A 320 -40.76 -7.21 -15.11
CA VAL A 320 -40.36 -5.86 -15.55
C VAL A 320 -41.00 -4.76 -14.69
N ASP A 321 -42.23 -4.98 -14.25
CA ASP A 321 -42.99 -4.11 -13.34
C ASP A 321 -42.41 -4.04 -11.92
N ALA A 322 -41.66 -5.06 -11.48
CA ALA A 322 -40.86 -5.01 -10.25
C ALA A 322 -39.49 -4.37 -10.48
N LYS A 323 -38.82 -4.70 -11.60
CA LYS A 323 -37.50 -4.15 -11.93
C LYS A 323 -37.53 -2.63 -12.14
N GLY A 324 -38.60 -2.09 -12.71
CA GLY A 324 -38.74 -0.65 -12.97
C GLY A 324 -38.66 0.22 -11.71
N PRO A 325 -39.53 -0.01 -10.70
CA PRO A 325 -39.47 0.67 -9.41
C PRO A 325 -38.13 0.50 -8.68
N ILE A 326 -37.56 -0.71 -8.64
CA ILE A 326 -36.26 -0.96 -8.02
C ILE A 326 -35.18 -0.12 -8.72
N GLY A 327 -35.14 -0.15 -10.05
CA GLY A 327 -34.19 0.62 -10.84
C GLY A 327 -34.36 2.13 -10.64
N LEU A 328 -35.59 2.63 -10.58
CA LEU A 328 -35.85 4.05 -10.36
C LEU A 328 -35.44 4.50 -8.95
N ASN A 329 -35.72 3.69 -7.92
CA ASN A 329 -35.27 3.96 -6.56
C ASN A 329 -33.74 4.01 -6.46
N ALA A 330 -33.04 3.06 -7.11
CA ALA A 330 -31.59 3.06 -7.21
C ALA A 330 -31.06 4.31 -7.91
N ALA A 331 -31.64 4.66 -9.06
CA ALA A 331 -31.19 5.80 -9.85
C ALA A 331 -31.41 7.14 -9.13
N LEU A 332 -32.50 7.28 -8.36
CA LEU A 332 -32.75 8.42 -7.49
C LEU A 332 -31.73 8.51 -6.34
N GLN A 333 -31.44 7.39 -5.66
CA GLN A 333 -30.49 7.36 -4.55
C GLN A 333 -29.07 7.70 -5.03
N LEU A 334 -28.64 7.09 -6.13
CA LEU A 334 -27.39 7.42 -6.81
C LEU A 334 -27.35 8.91 -7.19
N SER A 335 -28.44 9.45 -7.73
CA SER A 335 -28.47 10.86 -8.11
C SER A 335 -28.29 11.80 -6.93
N GLY A 336 -28.96 11.52 -5.81
CA GLY A 336 -28.81 12.30 -4.58
C GLY A 336 -27.36 12.30 -4.07
N PHE A 337 -26.71 11.13 -4.06
CA PHE A 337 -25.29 11.04 -3.69
C PHE A 337 -24.39 11.80 -4.68
N TYR A 338 -24.57 11.64 -5.98
CA TYR A 338 -23.70 12.28 -6.97
C TYR A 338 -23.90 13.80 -7.09
N ASP A 339 -25.04 14.34 -6.63
CA ASP A 339 -25.22 15.79 -6.46
C ASP A 339 -24.39 16.32 -5.27
N LEU A 340 -24.35 15.60 -4.14
CA LEU A 340 -23.43 15.90 -3.03
C LEU A 340 -21.97 15.75 -3.49
N TYR A 341 -21.66 14.70 -4.24
CA TYR A 341 -20.32 14.48 -4.81
C TYR A 341 -19.88 15.67 -5.68
N ALA A 342 -20.75 16.15 -6.57
CA ALA A 342 -20.50 17.32 -7.40
C ALA A 342 -20.23 18.58 -6.55
N GLN A 343 -21.01 18.78 -5.48
CA GLN A 343 -20.82 19.88 -4.53
C GLN A 343 -19.44 19.81 -3.86
N VAL A 344 -19.04 18.65 -3.34
CA VAL A 344 -17.72 18.45 -2.73
C VAL A 344 -16.61 18.76 -3.74
N LEU A 345 -16.76 18.36 -4.99
CA LEU A 345 -15.80 18.65 -6.07
C LEU A 345 -15.78 20.12 -6.54
N GLY A 346 -16.79 20.91 -6.14
CA GLY A 346 -16.96 22.30 -6.58
C GLY A 346 -17.32 22.40 -8.06
N VAL A 347 -18.15 21.49 -8.56
CA VAL A 347 -18.68 21.48 -9.94
C VAL A 347 -20.20 21.56 -9.93
N ARG A 348 -20.79 21.88 -11.09
CA ARG A 348 -22.26 21.88 -11.22
C ARG A 348 -22.81 20.46 -11.07
N PRO A 349 -23.97 20.28 -10.42
CA PRO A 349 -24.67 19.00 -10.39
C PRO A 349 -24.91 18.44 -11.78
N PHE A 350 -24.71 17.14 -11.96
CA PHE A 350 -24.85 16.44 -13.24
C PHE A 350 -25.78 15.23 -13.17
N ALA A 351 -26.11 14.75 -11.97
CA ALA A 351 -26.83 13.50 -11.82
C ALA A 351 -28.28 13.62 -12.25
N GLY A 352 -28.98 14.70 -11.86
CA GLY A 352 -30.38 14.92 -12.25
C GLY A 352 -30.62 14.97 -13.78
N ASN A 353 -29.70 15.59 -14.53
CA ASN A 353 -29.78 15.61 -16.00
C ASN A 353 -29.53 14.22 -16.60
N THR A 354 -28.59 13.48 -16.03
CA THR A 354 -28.30 12.10 -16.43
C THR A 354 -29.52 11.22 -16.16
N LEU A 355 -30.11 11.31 -14.98
CA LEU A 355 -31.33 10.58 -14.64
C LEU A 355 -32.47 10.91 -15.60
N LYS A 356 -32.70 12.19 -15.90
CA LYS A 356 -33.75 12.61 -16.84
C LYS A 356 -33.64 11.92 -18.20
N ALA A 357 -32.43 11.70 -18.71
CA ALA A 357 -32.21 11.04 -20.01
C ALA A 357 -32.52 9.53 -19.99
N HIS A 358 -32.35 8.87 -18.84
CA HIS A 358 -32.55 7.42 -18.71
C HIS A 358 -33.84 7.02 -17.98
N ARG A 359 -34.54 7.99 -17.36
CA ARG A 359 -35.65 7.75 -16.43
C ARG A 359 -36.75 6.88 -17.00
N GLU A 360 -37.17 7.15 -18.23
CA GLU A 360 -38.28 6.41 -18.85
C GLU A 360 -37.93 4.94 -19.09
N ALA A 361 -36.74 4.68 -19.63
CA ALA A 361 -36.27 3.31 -19.87
C ALA A 361 -36.11 2.53 -18.55
N ILE A 362 -35.56 3.19 -17.52
CA ILE A 362 -35.45 2.62 -16.17
C ILE A 362 -36.83 2.31 -15.60
N ALA A 363 -37.77 3.26 -15.66
CA ALA A 363 -39.11 3.10 -15.11
C ALA A 363 -39.91 1.99 -15.83
N ARG A 364 -39.64 1.77 -17.12
CA ARG A 364 -40.19 0.65 -17.90
C ARG A 364 -39.51 -0.70 -17.60
N GLY A 365 -38.52 -0.75 -16.69
CA GLY A 365 -37.80 -1.98 -16.34
C GLY A 365 -37.03 -2.58 -17.52
N GLU A 366 -36.64 -1.77 -18.52
CA GLU A 366 -35.89 -2.23 -19.68
C GLU A 366 -34.54 -2.82 -19.26
N GLU A 367 -34.14 -3.91 -19.93
CA GLU A 367 -32.87 -4.56 -19.66
C GLU A 367 -31.69 -3.59 -19.88
N ASP A 368 -30.74 -3.63 -18.95
CA ASP A 368 -29.55 -2.76 -18.87
C ASP A 368 -29.81 -1.24 -18.76
N ALA A 369 -31.06 -0.77 -18.67
CA ALA A 369 -31.32 0.68 -18.60
C ALA A 369 -30.67 1.33 -17.37
N LEU A 370 -30.74 0.69 -16.21
CA LEU A 370 -30.06 1.15 -15.00
C LEU A 370 -28.54 1.10 -15.15
N ALA A 371 -28.00 0.07 -15.81
CA ALA A 371 -26.58 -0.07 -16.04
C ALA A 371 -26.04 1.06 -16.92
N ARG A 372 -26.73 1.37 -18.03
CA ARG A 372 -26.39 2.49 -18.92
C ARG A 372 -26.42 3.85 -18.21
N PHE A 373 -27.43 4.09 -17.36
CA PHE A 373 -27.48 5.28 -16.52
C PHE A 373 -26.28 5.35 -15.57
N TRP A 374 -25.98 4.24 -14.89
CA TRP A 374 -24.89 4.15 -13.94
C TRP A 374 -23.54 4.40 -14.61
N ASP A 375 -23.28 3.78 -15.78
CA ASP A 375 -22.06 3.97 -16.57
C ASP A 375 -21.85 5.44 -16.97
N GLU A 376 -22.90 6.12 -17.43
CA GLU A 376 -22.82 7.55 -17.75
C GLU A 376 -22.55 8.39 -16.50
N LEU A 377 -23.22 8.07 -15.39
CA LEU A 377 -23.10 8.80 -14.13
C LEU A 377 -21.68 8.70 -13.56
N ILE A 378 -21.11 7.49 -13.49
CA ILE A 378 -19.75 7.28 -13.01
C ILE A 378 -18.72 7.87 -13.98
N GLY A 379 -18.99 7.86 -15.28
CA GLY A 379 -18.14 8.50 -16.29
C GLY A 379 -18.04 10.01 -16.08
N ARG A 380 -19.18 10.66 -15.80
CA ARG A 380 -19.25 12.10 -15.45
C ARG A 380 -18.55 12.40 -14.14
N ALA A 381 -18.77 11.58 -13.10
CA ALA A 381 -18.11 11.72 -11.81
C ALA A 381 -16.58 11.59 -11.92
N ALA A 382 -16.10 10.59 -12.67
CA ALA A 382 -14.67 10.40 -12.92
C ALA A 382 -14.06 11.58 -13.70
N ALA A 383 -14.79 12.14 -14.67
CA ALA A 383 -14.36 13.35 -15.39
C ALA A 383 -14.27 14.56 -14.45
N ALA A 384 -15.25 14.77 -13.57
CA ALA A 384 -15.24 15.83 -12.56
C ALA A 384 -14.07 15.68 -11.58
N LYS A 385 -13.82 14.46 -11.07
CA LYS A 385 -12.67 14.14 -10.20
C LYS A 385 -11.35 14.46 -10.89
N ARG A 386 -11.16 14.02 -12.15
CA ARG A 386 -9.96 14.33 -12.94
C ARG A 386 -9.78 15.84 -13.16
N ALA A 387 -10.84 16.58 -13.44
CA ALA A 387 -10.79 18.03 -13.63
C ALA A 387 -10.35 18.76 -12.35
N ARG A 388 -10.88 18.36 -11.18
CA ARG A 388 -10.43 18.90 -9.89
C ARG A 388 -8.95 18.60 -9.62
N TRP A 389 -8.51 17.36 -9.87
CA TRP A 389 -7.08 17.03 -9.74
C TRP A 389 -6.18 17.89 -10.61
N TRP A 390 -6.55 18.12 -11.88
CA TRP A 390 -5.76 18.96 -12.76
C TRP A 390 -5.68 20.41 -12.28
N ARG A 391 -6.79 20.99 -11.81
CA ARG A 391 -6.80 22.34 -11.22
C ARG A 391 -5.83 22.44 -10.04
N GLU A 392 -5.86 21.48 -9.13
CA GLU A 392 -4.99 21.48 -7.95
C GLU A 392 -3.51 21.20 -8.31
N ARG A 393 -3.24 20.35 -9.30
CA ARG A 393 -1.88 20.12 -9.84
C ARG A 393 -1.28 21.39 -10.43
N LEU A 394 -2.07 22.17 -11.18
CA LEU A 394 -1.61 23.44 -11.74
C LEU A 394 -1.24 24.45 -10.64
N LEU A 395 -2.00 24.49 -9.55
CA LEU A 395 -1.70 25.35 -8.39
C LEU A 395 -0.41 24.93 -7.66
N ARG A 396 -0.11 23.63 -7.62
CA ARG A 396 1.13 23.09 -7.02
C ARG A 396 2.35 23.19 -7.94
N LEU A 397 2.15 23.36 -9.25
CA LEU A 397 3.21 23.29 -10.25
C LEU A 397 4.37 24.29 -9.99
N PRO A 398 4.14 25.57 -9.61
CA PRO A 398 5.25 26.49 -9.32
C PRO A 398 6.13 26.02 -8.15
N ILE A 399 5.53 25.44 -7.11
CA ILE A 399 6.25 24.91 -5.95
C ILE A 399 7.08 23.69 -6.37
N ALA A 400 6.46 22.75 -7.10
CA ALA A 400 7.15 21.57 -7.61
C ALA A 400 8.32 21.95 -8.55
N LEU A 401 8.10 22.90 -9.48
CA LEU A 401 9.18 23.43 -10.31
C LEU A 401 10.28 24.09 -9.48
N GLY A 402 9.95 24.79 -8.38
CA GLY A 402 10.95 25.31 -7.45
C GLY A 402 11.79 24.20 -6.81
N ILE A 403 11.14 23.15 -6.30
CA ILE A 403 11.80 21.97 -5.70
C ILE A 403 12.71 21.27 -6.71
N ALA A 404 12.26 21.14 -7.96
CA ALA A 404 13.04 20.51 -9.02
C ALA A 404 14.19 21.39 -9.54
N LEU A 405 13.94 22.68 -9.80
CA LEU A 405 14.88 23.54 -10.55
C LEU A 405 15.94 24.21 -9.68
N VAL A 406 15.67 24.51 -8.40
CA VAL A 406 16.66 25.17 -7.53
C VAL A 406 17.89 24.27 -7.27
N PRO A 407 17.74 22.99 -6.88
CA PRO A 407 18.89 22.09 -6.73
C PRO A 407 19.61 21.84 -8.06
N LEU A 408 18.86 21.81 -9.18
CA LEU A 408 19.44 21.68 -10.51
C LEU A 408 20.30 22.91 -10.87
N ALA A 409 19.80 24.11 -10.63
CA ALA A 409 20.53 25.35 -10.87
C ALA A 409 21.83 25.38 -10.04
N TYR A 410 21.78 24.97 -8.77
CA TYR A 410 22.99 24.78 -7.95
C TYR A 410 23.96 23.79 -8.63
N TYR A 411 23.46 22.65 -9.09
CA TYR A 411 24.29 21.62 -9.74
C TYR A 411 24.99 22.15 -11.00
N LEU A 412 24.25 22.85 -11.86
CA LEU A 412 24.76 23.39 -13.14
C LEU A 412 25.72 24.57 -12.95
N THR A 413 25.50 25.42 -11.94
CA THR A 413 26.32 26.63 -11.72
C THR A 413 27.66 26.34 -11.05
N PHE A 414 27.69 25.42 -10.09
CA PHE A 414 28.88 25.16 -9.27
C PHE A 414 29.73 23.97 -9.74
N ARG A 415 29.29 23.19 -10.73
CA ARG A 415 30.02 22.00 -11.23
C ARG A 415 30.33 22.08 -12.73
N ARG A 416 31.38 22.83 -13.08
CA ARG A 416 31.76 23.12 -14.48
C ARG A 416 32.55 22.03 -15.20
N ARG A 417 33.14 21.06 -14.49
CA ARG A 417 33.93 19.97 -15.11
C ARG A 417 33.16 18.66 -15.08
N TRP A 418 32.94 18.06 -16.25
CA TRP A 418 32.28 16.75 -16.41
C TRP A 418 32.89 15.66 -15.51
N SER A 419 34.21 15.64 -15.33
CA SER A 419 34.89 14.67 -14.47
C SER A 419 34.60 14.83 -12.97
N GLN A 420 34.06 15.96 -12.52
CA GLN A 420 33.58 16.19 -11.14
C GLN A 420 32.11 15.78 -10.95
N VAL A 421 31.40 15.49 -12.05
CA VAL A 421 29.95 15.28 -12.11
C VAL A 421 29.62 13.83 -12.43
N LEU A 422 30.24 13.27 -13.47
CA LEU A 422 29.92 11.94 -13.98
C LEU A 422 30.16 10.82 -12.96
N LEU A 423 31.26 10.91 -12.20
CA LEU A 423 31.59 9.88 -11.22
C LEU A 423 30.62 9.88 -10.02
N PRO A 424 30.26 11.03 -9.41
CA PRO A 424 29.17 11.11 -8.45
C PRO A 424 27.80 10.63 -8.97
N ILE A 425 27.43 10.99 -10.21
CA ILE A 425 26.20 10.49 -10.85
C ILE A 425 26.26 8.96 -10.94
N GLY A 426 27.35 8.41 -11.46
CA GLY A 426 27.53 6.95 -11.57
C GLY A 426 27.42 6.24 -10.22
N ALA A 427 27.98 6.82 -9.15
CA ALA A 427 27.84 6.26 -7.81
C ALA A 427 26.40 6.38 -7.27
N ALA A 428 25.67 7.46 -7.58
CA ALA A 428 24.26 7.61 -7.22
C ALA A 428 23.37 6.60 -7.96
N LEU A 429 23.63 6.38 -9.25
CA LEU A 429 22.95 5.32 -10.01
C LEU A 429 23.27 3.93 -9.46
N LEU A 430 24.52 3.69 -9.07
CA LEU A 430 24.93 2.44 -8.43
C LEU A 430 24.21 2.22 -7.08
N TYR A 431 23.99 3.28 -6.30
CA TYR A 431 23.15 3.22 -5.10
C TYR A 431 21.74 2.70 -5.43
N PHE A 432 21.08 3.26 -6.44
CA PHE A 432 19.75 2.80 -6.85
C PHE A 432 19.79 1.35 -7.35
N VAL A 433 20.82 0.96 -8.10
CA VAL A 433 20.97 -0.45 -8.53
C VAL A 433 21.04 -1.37 -7.31
N PHE A 434 21.89 -1.08 -6.33
CA PHE A 434 21.98 -1.91 -5.12
C PHE A 434 20.67 -1.96 -4.33
N TYR A 435 20.03 -0.81 -4.12
CA TYR A 435 18.76 -0.77 -3.39
C TYR A 435 17.68 -1.60 -4.09
N ASN A 436 17.52 -1.44 -5.40
CA ASN A 436 16.54 -2.18 -6.17
C ASN A 436 16.88 -3.67 -6.28
N LEU A 437 18.16 -4.05 -6.35
CA LEU A 437 18.58 -5.47 -6.28
C LEU A 437 18.20 -6.10 -4.94
N LEU A 438 18.42 -5.39 -3.83
CA LEU A 438 18.00 -5.85 -2.50
C LEU A 438 16.48 -5.98 -2.41
N PHE A 439 15.75 -4.95 -2.86
CA PHE A 439 14.30 -4.89 -2.75
C PHE A 439 13.61 -5.97 -3.61
N PHE A 440 13.93 -6.04 -4.90
CA PHE A 440 13.23 -6.91 -5.85
C PHE A 440 13.79 -8.33 -5.91
N LEU A 441 15.12 -8.49 -5.93
CA LEU A 441 15.72 -9.80 -6.17
C LEU A 441 16.08 -10.53 -4.89
N ALA A 442 16.77 -9.87 -3.95
CA ALA A 442 17.21 -10.53 -2.73
C ALA A 442 16.04 -10.81 -1.77
N ARG A 443 15.06 -9.89 -1.72
CA ARG A 443 13.91 -9.98 -0.81
C ARG A 443 12.59 -10.33 -1.49
N GLY A 444 12.54 -10.32 -2.83
CA GLY A 444 11.35 -10.72 -3.58
C GLY A 444 10.14 -9.78 -3.45
N HIS A 445 10.32 -8.54 -2.99
CA HIS A 445 9.22 -7.61 -2.81
C HIS A 445 8.77 -6.97 -4.13
N THR A 446 7.49 -6.61 -4.18
CA THR A 446 6.96 -5.68 -5.18
C THR A 446 6.72 -4.33 -4.52
N TRP A 447 6.64 -3.26 -5.32
CA TRP A 447 5.95 -2.08 -4.83
C TRP A 447 4.50 -2.53 -4.63
N SER A 448 4.08 -2.78 -3.40
CA SER A 448 2.73 -3.19 -3.04
C SER A 448 2.53 -3.15 -1.54
N LEU A 449 1.32 -2.82 -1.10
CA LEU A 449 0.91 -2.99 0.30
C LEU A 449 0.81 -4.47 0.69
N SER A 450 0.64 -5.37 -0.29
CA SER A 450 0.69 -6.82 -0.08
C SER A 450 2.08 -7.35 0.28
N ALA A 451 3.10 -6.50 0.38
CA ALA A 451 4.47 -6.91 0.70
C ALA A 451 4.69 -7.31 2.17
N PHE A 452 3.71 -7.09 3.06
CA PHE A 452 3.74 -7.55 4.44
C PHE A 452 2.45 -8.29 4.78
N ASN A 453 2.59 -9.34 5.60
CA ASN A 453 1.54 -10.31 5.86
C ASN A 453 0.78 -10.03 7.16
N SER A 454 1.07 -8.98 7.91
CA SER A 454 0.20 -8.55 9.01
C SER A 454 0.54 -7.14 9.44
N GLU A 455 -0.37 -6.50 10.16
CA GLU A 455 -0.14 -5.15 10.69
C GLU A 455 1.08 -5.09 11.63
N ALA A 456 1.32 -6.17 12.38
CA ALA A 456 2.49 -6.31 13.26
C ALA A 456 3.82 -6.26 12.50
N GLN A 457 3.84 -6.60 11.21
CA GLN A 457 5.05 -6.60 10.38
C GLN A 457 5.37 -5.23 9.77
N ILE A 458 4.43 -4.28 9.78
CA ILE A 458 4.58 -2.99 9.08
C ILE A 458 5.81 -2.23 9.56
N GLU A 459 6.00 -2.10 10.88
CA GLU A 459 7.13 -1.37 11.45
C GLU A 459 8.45 -2.07 11.10
N ALA A 460 8.52 -3.39 11.29
CA ALA A 460 9.71 -4.17 10.97
C ALA A 460 10.07 -4.07 9.48
N PHE A 461 9.08 -4.13 8.59
CA PHE A 461 9.25 -3.95 7.15
C PHE A 461 9.90 -2.60 6.83
N PHE A 462 9.32 -1.50 7.32
CA PHE A 462 9.85 -0.16 7.05
C PHE A 462 11.24 0.08 7.65
N ASN A 463 11.50 -0.43 8.85
CA ASN A 463 12.83 -0.37 9.46
C ASN A 463 13.87 -1.16 8.64
N GLN A 464 13.51 -2.32 8.08
CA GLN A 464 14.41 -3.04 7.18
C GLN A 464 14.64 -2.30 5.86
N ARG A 465 13.63 -1.64 5.28
CA ARG A 465 13.82 -0.81 4.07
C ARG A 465 14.74 0.38 4.30
N LEU A 466 14.68 0.97 5.50
CA LEU A 466 15.61 2.01 5.94
C LEU A 466 17.05 1.48 6.00
N LEU A 467 17.25 0.28 6.55
CA LEU A 467 18.56 -0.39 6.59
C LEU A 467 19.07 -0.75 5.19
N ASP A 468 18.22 -1.23 4.29
CA ASP A 468 18.59 -1.53 2.90
C ASP A 468 19.11 -0.28 2.18
N ALA A 469 18.47 0.87 2.41
CA ALA A 469 18.91 2.15 1.88
C ALA A 469 20.25 2.60 2.50
N ALA A 470 20.44 2.42 3.81
CA ALA A 470 21.69 2.72 4.51
C ALA A 470 22.86 1.86 4.00
N LEU A 471 22.63 0.56 3.81
CA LEU A 471 23.62 -0.37 3.25
C LEU A 471 23.98 0.03 1.81
N SER A 472 22.97 0.30 0.98
CA SER A 472 23.17 0.65 -0.43
C SER A 472 24.00 1.94 -0.58
N VAL A 473 23.71 2.98 0.21
CA VAL A 473 24.46 4.25 0.14
C VAL A 473 25.88 4.08 0.68
N ALA A 474 26.07 3.24 1.71
CA ALA A 474 27.39 2.94 2.25
C ALA A 474 28.26 2.17 1.25
N VAL A 475 27.72 1.16 0.57
CA VAL A 475 28.45 0.37 -0.44
C VAL A 475 28.82 1.25 -1.64
N ALA A 476 27.87 1.99 -2.21
CA ALA A 476 28.15 2.91 -3.32
C ALA A 476 29.17 3.99 -2.93
N GLY A 477 29.05 4.55 -1.73
CA GLY A 477 29.98 5.52 -1.16
C GLY A 477 31.39 4.95 -0.94
N LEU A 478 31.51 3.71 -0.47
CA LEU A 478 32.79 3.02 -0.27
C LEU A 478 33.50 2.75 -1.61
N ILE A 479 32.77 2.26 -2.61
CA ILE A 479 33.31 2.06 -3.96
C ILE A 479 33.83 3.39 -4.52
N LEU A 480 33.05 4.47 -4.37
CA LEU A 480 33.49 5.80 -4.77
C LEU A 480 34.74 6.24 -3.99
N ALA A 481 34.78 6.07 -2.68
CA ALA A 481 35.95 6.40 -1.85
C ALA A 481 37.22 5.65 -2.30
N LEU A 482 37.09 4.36 -2.63
CA LEU A 482 38.18 3.54 -3.15
C LEU A 482 38.66 4.05 -4.51
N ILE A 483 37.77 4.44 -5.44
CA ILE A 483 38.16 5.05 -6.72
C ILE A 483 38.91 6.38 -6.50
N LEU A 484 38.54 7.12 -5.46
CA LEU A 484 39.09 8.45 -5.15
C LEU A 484 40.38 8.44 -4.33
N TRP A 485 40.99 7.27 -4.06
CA TRP A 485 42.13 7.16 -3.16
C TRP A 485 43.36 8.03 -3.52
N LYS A 486 43.55 8.35 -4.82
CA LYS A 486 44.64 9.24 -5.29
C LYS A 486 44.31 10.73 -5.17
N LYS A 487 43.05 11.10 -4.90
CA LYS A 487 42.60 12.50 -4.87
C LYS A 487 42.93 13.19 -3.56
N SER A 488 43.06 14.50 -3.60
CA SER A 488 43.29 15.30 -2.38
C SER A 488 42.08 15.23 -1.44
N PRO A 489 42.25 15.45 -0.12
CA PRO A 489 41.14 15.45 0.83
C PRO A 489 39.97 16.34 0.42
N LEU A 490 40.26 17.52 -0.13
CA LEU A 490 39.23 18.46 -0.58
C LEU A 490 38.48 17.94 -1.81
N GLU A 491 39.18 17.37 -2.80
CA GLU A 491 38.51 16.77 -3.97
C GLU A 491 37.69 15.53 -3.62
N THR A 492 38.16 14.71 -2.66
CA THR A 492 37.40 13.58 -2.15
C THR A 492 36.12 14.05 -1.47
N LEU A 493 36.22 15.02 -0.56
CA LEU A 493 35.05 15.66 0.07
C LEU A 493 34.09 16.22 -0.99
N GLU A 494 34.60 16.95 -1.98
CA GLU A 494 33.83 17.57 -3.05
C GLU A 494 32.97 16.56 -3.83
N ARG A 495 33.53 15.38 -4.10
CA ARG A 495 32.89 14.30 -4.89
C ARG A 495 31.95 13.45 -4.05
N MET A 496 32.28 13.19 -2.79
CA MET A 496 31.39 12.47 -1.87
C MET A 496 30.12 13.26 -1.59
N VAL A 497 30.25 14.56 -1.33
CA VAL A 497 29.09 15.44 -1.14
C VAL A 497 28.27 15.54 -2.44
N ALA A 498 28.91 15.61 -3.61
CA ALA A 498 28.20 15.58 -4.89
C ALA A 498 27.42 14.28 -5.08
N PHE A 499 27.95 13.14 -4.64
CA PHE A 499 27.29 11.84 -4.71
C PHE A 499 26.04 11.83 -3.84
N SER A 500 26.17 12.17 -2.55
CA SER A 500 25.02 12.20 -1.63
C SER A 500 23.96 13.20 -2.10
N PHE A 501 24.38 14.39 -2.56
CA PHE A 501 23.47 15.37 -3.14
C PHE A 501 22.72 14.82 -4.36
N THR A 502 23.43 14.15 -5.27
CA THR A 502 22.81 13.61 -6.50
C THR A 502 21.81 12.51 -6.18
N ALA A 503 22.17 11.57 -5.29
CA ALA A 503 21.25 10.52 -4.85
C ALA A 503 20.01 11.11 -4.16
N PHE A 504 20.20 12.06 -3.25
CA PHE A 504 19.12 12.74 -2.55
C PHE A 504 18.22 13.52 -3.50
N TYR A 505 18.80 14.22 -4.47
CA TYR A 505 18.06 15.00 -5.46
C TYR A 505 17.21 14.11 -6.37
N LEU A 506 17.73 12.96 -6.80
CA LEU A 506 16.95 12.00 -7.60
C LEU A 506 15.79 11.38 -6.81
N LEU A 507 15.93 11.16 -5.50
CA LEU A 507 14.82 10.77 -4.62
C LEU A 507 13.83 11.93 -4.46
N LEU A 508 14.32 13.14 -4.23
CA LEU A 508 13.50 14.35 -4.09
C LEU A 508 12.62 14.59 -5.32
N LEU A 509 13.13 14.36 -6.54
CA LEU A 509 12.33 14.47 -7.77
C LEU A 509 11.18 13.45 -7.82
N GLN A 510 11.36 12.25 -7.28
CA GLN A 510 10.31 11.23 -7.23
C GLN A 510 9.26 11.58 -6.17
N VAL A 511 9.69 12.07 -5.01
CA VAL A 511 8.82 12.59 -3.94
C VAL A 511 8.03 13.81 -4.43
N ASP A 512 8.68 14.73 -5.14
CA ASP A 512 8.07 15.94 -5.69
C ASP A 512 7.05 15.63 -6.78
N LEU A 513 7.32 14.62 -7.62
CA LEU A 513 6.35 14.12 -8.60
C LEU A 513 5.05 13.67 -7.90
N PHE A 514 5.15 12.91 -6.81
CA PHE A 514 3.97 12.50 -6.04
C PHE A 514 3.26 13.70 -5.41
N TYR A 515 4.01 14.61 -4.77
CA TYR A 515 3.46 15.84 -4.19
C TYR A 515 2.68 16.66 -5.22
N TRP A 516 3.24 16.85 -6.42
CA TRP A 516 2.57 17.56 -7.49
C TRP A 516 1.26 16.87 -7.87
N LEU A 517 1.30 15.55 -8.10
CA LEU A 517 0.16 14.76 -8.55
C LEU A 517 -0.99 14.70 -7.52
N TYR A 518 -0.70 14.54 -6.23
CA TYR A 518 -1.70 14.16 -5.21
C TYR A 518 -1.71 15.01 -3.93
N HIS A 519 -0.72 15.89 -3.72
CA HIS A 519 -0.45 16.49 -2.40
C HIS A 519 -0.01 15.42 -1.36
N ILE A 520 0.46 15.87 -0.20
CA ILE A 520 0.76 15.02 0.97
C ILE A 520 -0.38 14.98 2.01
N ARG A 521 -1.48 15.68 1.74
CA ARG A 521 -2.65 15.80 2.62
C ARG A 521 -3.88 15.54 1.79
N PHE A 522 -4.62 14.50 2.15
CA PHE A 522 -5.77 14.02 1.38
C PHE A 522 -7.06 14.50 2.07
N THR A 523 -7.72 15.49 1.47
CA THR A 523 -8.89 16.15 2.08
C THR A 523 -10.22 15.76 1.45
N TRP A 524 -10.20 15.18 0.25
CA TRP A 524 -11.42 14.87 -0.48
C TRP A 524 -11.37 13.61 -1.34
N ALA A 525 -10.17 13.09 -1.61
CA ALA A 525 -10.00 11.79 -2.23
C ALA A 525 -8.62 11.24 -1.88
N LEU A 526 -8.52 9.92 -1.84
CA LEU A 526 -7.28 9.20 -1.64
C LEU A 526 -6.40 9.27 -2.90
N PRO A 527 -5.06 9.17 -2.75
CA PRO A 527 -4.15 9.15 -3.89
C PRO A 527 -4.24 7.80 -4.61
N ASP A 528 -3.53 7.69 -5.74
CA ASP A 528 -3.14 6.38 -6.23
C ASP A 528 -2.22 5.72 -5.18
N LEU A 529 -2.69 4.64 -4.56
CA LEU A 529 -1.99 4.00 -3.44
C LEU A 529 -0.71 3.30 -3.89
N LYS A 530 -0.57 2.97 -5.18
CA LYS A 530 0.68 2.45 -5.74
C LYS A 530 1.79 3.49 -5.74
N LEU A 531 1.48 4.66 -6.26
CA LEU A 531 2.39 5.80 -6.20
C LEU A 531 2.57 6.28 -4.76
N GLY A 532 1.55 6.15 -3.89
CA GLY A 532 1.64 6.47 -2.46
C GLY A 532 2.64 5.58 -1.71
N PHE A 533 2.59 4.26 -1.97
CA PHE A 533 3.57 3.33 -1.42
C PHE A 533 4.99 3.68 -1.89
N LYS A 534 5.16 3.92 -3.19
CA LYS A 534 6.45 4.32 -3.76
C LYS A 534 6.98 5.64 -3.16
N TYR A 535 6.11 6.63 -3.00
CA TYR A 535 6.42 7.90 -2.33
C TYR A 535 6.94 7.68 -0.90
N TYR A 536 6.28 6.81 -0.14
CA TYR A 536 6.72 6.48 1.22
C TYR A 536 8.11 5.80 1.22
N MET A 537 8.35 4.89 0.27
CA MET A 537 9.65 4.23 0.07
C MET A 537 10.77 5.20 -0.31
N ASP A 538 10.46 6.22 -1.11
CA ASP A 538 11.43 7.26 -1.48
C ASP A 538 11.79 8.15 -0.28
N LEU A 539 10.81 8.52 0.54
CA LEU A 539 11.06 9.25 1.78
C LEU A 539 11.91 8.45 2.77
N LEU A 540 11.65 7.15 2.93
CA LEU A 540 12.49 6.30 3.78
C LEU A 540 13.94 6.25 3.30
N GLN A 541 14.16 6.18 1.98
CA GLN A 541 15.49 6.21 1.38
C GLN A 541 16.22 7.54 1.59
N MET A 542 15.50 8.68 1.58
CA MET A 542 16.09 10.01 1.79
C MET A 542 16.75 10.16 3.16
N ILE A 543 16.25 9.46 4.18
CA ILE A 543 16.77 9.54 5.55
C ILE A 543 18.25 9.13 5.62
N PRO A 544 18.67 7.89 5.29
CA PRO A 544 20.07 7.50 5.39
C PRO A 544 20.94 8.19 4.34
N VAL A 545 20.42 8.50 3.15
CA VAL A 545 21.17 9.25 2.12
C VAL A 545 21.55 10.65 2.63
N GLY A 546 20.63 11.32 3.34
CA GLY A 546 20.86 12.61 3.97
C GLY A 546 21.77 12.52 5.20
N VAL A 547 21.40 11.70 6.19
CA VAL A 547 22.08 11.59 7.49
C VAL A 547 23.52 11.06 7.36
N LEU A 548 23.77 10.07 6.49
CA LEU A 548 25.10 9.49 6.33
C LEU A 548 26.02 10.31 5.42
N SER A 549 25.53 11.37 4.78
CA SER A 549 26.31 12.18 3.82
C SER A 549 27.63 12.71 4.41
N GLY A 550 27.60 13.26 5.63
CA GLY A 550 28.79 13.75 6.32
C GLY A 550 29.75 12.64 6.76
N VAL A 551 29.18 11.54 7.29
CA VAL A 551 29.96 10.38 7.75
C VAL A 551 30.73 9.75 6.59
N LEU A 552 30.06 9.50 5.46
CA LEU A 552 30.67 8.91 4.28
C LEU A 552 31.75 9.81 3.69
N ALA A 553 31.52 11.13 3.67
CA ALA A 553 32.51 12.08 3.21
C ALA A 553 33.78 12.09 4.08
N GLY A 554 33.62 12.06 5.42
CA GLY A 554 34.74 11.97 6.36
C GLY A 554 35.51 10.66 6.24
N LEU A 555 34.80 9.53 6.20
CA LEU A 555 35.40 8.20 6.03
C LEU A 555 36.18 8.09 4.73
N ALA A 556 35.65 8.61 3.62
CA ALA A 556 36.35 8.56 2.33
C ALA A 556 37.69 9.32 2.35
N VAL A 557 37.76 10.45 3.06
CA VAL A 557 39.02 11.20 3.24
C VAL A 557 40.03 10.38 4.04
N LEU A 558 39.57 9.71 5.12
CA LEU A 558 40.41 8.84 5.95
C LEU A 558 40.91 7.60 5.18
N ILE A 559 40.05 6.96 4.39
CA ILE A 559 40.41 5.82 3.53
C ILE A 559 41.49 6.23 2.53
N GLY A 560 41.28 7.35 1.82
CA GLY A 560 42.27 7.85 0.88
C GLY A 560 43.61 8.18 1.55
N TRP A 561 43.57 8.76 2.76
CA TRP A 561 44.78 9.01 3.56
C TRP A 561 45.49 7.71 3.96
N GLY A 562 44.75 6.71 4.45
CA GLY A 562 45.29 5.42 4.87
C GLY A 562 45.94 4.65 3.71
N ILE A 563 45.26 4.57 2.55
CA ILE A 563 45.80 3.90 1.35
C ILE A 563 47.08 4.60 0.89
N ARG A 564 47.10 5.94 0.87
CA ARG A 564 48.30 6.69 0.49
C ARG A 564 49.44 6.46 1.48
N ARG A 565 49.17 6.42 2.78
CA ARG A 565 50.16 6.14 3.83
C ARG A 565 50.74 4.73 3.68
N TRP A 566 49.89 3.73 3.44
CA TRP A 566 50.29 2.34 3.27
C TRP A 566 51.12 2.11 1.99
N ARG A 567 50.79 2.82 0.91
CA ARG A 567 51.51 2.73 -0.38
C ARG A 567 52.75 3.64 -0.48
N ARG A 568 53.13 4.38 0.59
CA ARG A 568 54.40 5.11 0.58
C ARG A 568 55.55 4.11 0.56
N PRO A 569 56.53 4.24 -0.35
CA PRO A 569 57.71 3.39 -0.33
C PRO A 569 58.39 3.50 1.05
N ARG A 570 58.74 2.36 1.65
CA ARG A 570 59.59 2.34 2.85
C ARG A 570 60.93 2.99 2.46
N PRO A 571 61.53 3.83 3.32
CA PRO A 571 62.86 4.36 3.05
C PRO A 571 63.81 3.19 2.79
N ALA A 572 64.62 3.28 1.73
CA ALA A 572 65.67 2.31 1.48
C ALA A 572 66.60 2.28 2.70
N PRO A 573 67.11 1.11 3.13
CA PRO A 573 68.15 1.07 4.16
C PRO A 573 69.33 1.95 3.70
N GLU A 574 69.85 2.78 4.59
CA GLU A 574 71.00 3.63 4.30
C GLU A 574 72.14 2.78 3.72
N PRO A 575 72.82 3.24 2.65
CA PRO A 575 73.96 2.53 2.13
C PRO A 575 75.06 2.49 3.19
N VAL A 576 75.45 1.28 3.60
CA VAL A 576 76.65 1.04 4.43
C VAL A 576 77.84 1.58 3.62
N MET A 577 78.51 2.61 4.13
CA MET A 577 79.72 3.15 3.50
C MET A 577 80.82 2.07 3.46
N PRO A 578 81.46 1.81 2.31
CA PRO A 578 82.62 0.94 2.27
C PRO A 578 83.82 1.64 2.92
N LEU A 579 84.52 0.90 3.78
CA LEU A 579 85.83 1.26 4.33
C LEU A 579 86.81 1.57 3.18
N VAL A 580 87.44 2.74 3.26
CA VAL A 580 88.50 3.19 2.35
C VAL A 580 89.69 2.25 2.45
N GLN A 581 90.07 1.62 1.33
CA GLN A 581 91.39 1.02 1.13
C GLN A 581 92.36 2.13 0.67
N GLU A 582 93.38 2.40 1.47
CA GLU A 582 94.52 3.24 1.07
C GLU A 582 95.38 2.53 0.02
N ALA A 583 95.64 3.23 -1.08
CA ALA A 583 96.49 2.78 -2.18
C ALA A 583 97.95 3.19 -1.92
N ALA A 584 98.86 2.23 -2.12
CA ALA A 584 100.30 2.38 -2.06
C ALA A 584 100.88 3.03 -3.32
N LEU A 585 101.93 3.86 -3.17
CA LEU A 585 102.92 4.28 -4.19
C LEU A 585 104.16 4.90 -3.46
N PRO A 586 105.36 4.95 -4.07
CA PRO A 586 106.39 3.91 -4.08
C PRO A 586 107.72 4.31 -3.38
N GLU A 587 108.66 3.37 -3.30
CA GLU A 587 109.93 3.43 -2.54
C GLU A 587 111.04 4.37 -3.08
N GLY A 588 111.82 4.92 -2.12
CA GLY A 588 113.28 5.12 -2.21
C GLY A 588 113.79 6.47 -1.66
N PRO A 589 115.01 6.59 -1.08
CA PRO A 589 115.91 5.61 -0.44
C PRO A 589 116.23 5.94 1.06
N ALA A 590 116.84 5.00 1.77
CA ALA A 590 117.27 5.05 3.19
C ALA A 590 118.68 5.68 3.39
N PRO A 591 119.31 5.69 4.60
CA PRO A 591 118.89 6.22 5.92
C PRO A 591 120.01 7.08 6.61
N ALA A 592 119.67 7.83 7.67
CA ALA A 592 120.59 8.28 8.73
C ALA A 592 119.75 8.69 9.97
N ALA A 593 119.73 7.94 11.09
CA ALA A 593 120.74 7.79 12.15
C ALA A 593 120.37 8.62 13.40
N LEU A 594 120.22 7.91 14.54
CA LEU A 594 120.37 8.36 15.96
C LEU A 594 119.24 9.26 16.51
N GLU A 595 118.79 9.22 17.77
CA GLU A 595 119.13 8.53 19.03
C GLU A 595 118.00 8.87 20.05
N GLY A 596 117.81 8.01 21.07
CA GLY A 596 117.19 8.28 22.39
C GLY A 596 115.72 8.72 22.42
N GLU A 597 114.89 8.43 23.42
CA GLU A 597 115.13 7.96 24.77
C GLU A 597 113.84 7.30 25.30
N ALA A 598 114.02 6.28 26.12
CA ALA A 598 112.97 5.56 26.82
C ALA A 598 112.77 6.14 28.24
N ALA A 599 111.53 6.12 28.73
CA ALA A 599 111.11 5.76 30.10
C ALA A 599 109.63 6.14 30.23
N SER A 600 108.66 5.23 30.32
CA SER A 600 108.39 4.21 31.35
C SER A 600 108.10 4.77 32.75
N GLU A 601 106.86 4.51 33.18
CA GLU A 601 106.35 4.14 34.52
C GLU A 601 105.16 5.03 34.96
N SER A 602 103.91 4.54 35.01
CA SER A 602 103.30 3.49 35.89
C SER A 602 102.95 4.04 37.29
N PRO A 603 102.03 3.46 38.08
CA PRO A 603 100.62 3.15 37.79
C PRO A 603 99.68 3.56 38.95
N LEU A 604 98.38 3.70 38.69
CA LEU A 604 97.23 3.15 39.44
C LEU A 604 95.91 3.73 38.92
#